data_AF-A0A4Q3VTI5-F1
#
_entry.id   AF-A0A4Q3VTI5-F1
#
_cell.length_a   1.000
_cell.length_b   1.000
_cell.length_c   1.000
_cell.angle_alpha   90.00
_cell.angle_beta   90.00
_cell.angle_gamma   90.00
#
_symmetry.space_group_name_H-M   'P 1'
#
loop_
_entity.id
_entity.type
_entity.pdbx_description
1 polymer ?
#
loop_
_entity_poly.entity_id
_entity_poly.type
_entity_poly.pdbx_seq_one_letter_code
_entity_poly.pdbx_strand_id
1 'polypeptide(L)'
;MAFPPRQPRGSFNPRFRKEQQQEHRTNQMIRVPQVRLVGDNVEVGVYSTQDALKMAQDQQLDLVEISPQADPPVCKIIDYNKFLYEKKKKEKEMKAKSKSAEVKE
;
A
#
# COMPACT_ATOMS: atom_id res chain seq x y z
N MET A 1 10.59 14.49 -55.78
CA MET A 1 10.50 13.58 -54.61
C MET A 1 10.29 14.42 -53.37
N ALA A 2 9.10 14.37 -52.76
CA ALA A 2 8.80 15.08 -51.51
C ALA A 2 8.83 14.08 -50.35
N PHE A 3 9.67 14.33 -49.34
CA PHE A 3 9.72 13.54 -48.10
C PHE A 3 8.57 13.99 -47.18
N PRO A 4 7.81 13.06 -46.57
CA PRO A 4 6.72 13.44 -45.67
C PRO A 4 7.26 14.05 -44.37
N PRO A 5 6.51 14.96 -43.72
CA PRO A 5 6.92 15.56 -42.45
C PRO A 5 6.95 14.51 -41.34
N ARG A 6 8.04 14.49 -40.56
CA ARG A 6 8.15 13.63 -39.38
C ARG A 6 7.23 14.18 -38.29
N GLN A 7 6.22 13.41 -37.91
CA GLN A 7 5.36 13.70 -36.75
C GLN A 7 6.19 13.77 -35.45
N PRO A 8 5.81 14.63 -34.49
CA PRO A 8 6.57 14.81 -33.26
C PRO A 8 6.48 13.54 -32.41
N ARG A 9 7.63 13.05 -31.95
CA ARG A 9 7.69 11.95 -30.98
C ARG A 9 6.97 12.41 -29.71
N GLY A 10 5.95 11.64 -29.34
CA GLY A 10 5.14 11.88 -28.15
C GLY A 10 6.00 12.20 -26.93
N SER A 11 5.58 13.22 -26.20
CA SER A 11 6.19 13.60 -24.92
C SER A 11 6.08 12.42 -23.97
N PHE A 12 7.20 11.72 -23.75
CA PHE A 12 7.29 10.68 -22.75
C PHE A 12 7.14 11.38 -21.40
N ASN A 13 5.95 11.31 -20.80
CA ASN A 13 5.66 11.95 -19.53
C ASN A 13 6.12 10.99 -18.41
N PRO A 14 7.26 11.21 -17.73
CA PRO A 14 7.79 10.30 -16.72
C PRO A 14 6.98 10.29 -15.40
N ARG A 15 5.80 10.92 -15.37
CA ARG A 15 4.92 10.99 -14.20
C ARG A 15 4.23 9.67 -13.82
N PHE A 16 4.52 8.56 -14.50
CA PHE A 16 4.03 7.23 -14.12
C PHE A 16 4.87 6.53 -13.04
N ARG A 17 5.90 7.19 -12.50
CA ARG A 17 6.45 6.81 -11.19
C ARG A 17 5.59 7.41 -10.07
N LYS A 18 4.27 7.32 -10.20
CA LYS A 18 3.36 7.77 -9.16
C LYS A 18 3.59 6.87 -7.95
N GLU A 19 4.11 7.49 -6.90
CA GLU A 19 3.69 7.19 -5.54
C GLU A 19 3.59 5.68 -5.25
N GLN A 20 4.74 5.03 -5.09
CA GLN A 20 4.82 4.04 -4.00
C GLN A 20 4.83 4.84 -2.69
N GLN A 21 3.73 5.56 -2.48
CA GLN A 21 3.57 6.52 -1.41
C GLN A 21 3.96 5.77 -0.13
N GLN A 22 4.70 6.45 0.73
CA GLN A 22 4.74 6.08 2.13
C GLN A 22 3.29 6.26 2.63
N GLU A 23 2.44 5.27 2.36
CA GLU A 23 0.97 5.39 2.36
C GLU A 23 0.36 4.98 3.70
N HIS A 24 1.19 4.39 4.57
CA HIS A 24 0.73 3.79 5.80
C HIS A 24 1.35 4.50 7.00
N ARG A 25 0.49 5.09 7.83
CA ARG A 25 0.88 5.61 9.15
C ARG A 25 1.07 4.41 10.09
N THR A 26 2.04 4.45 10.99
CA THR A 26 2.34 3.32 11.87
C THR A 26 2.39 3.77 13.32
N ASN A 27 1.92 2.91 14.23
CA ASN A 27 1.99 3.07 15.67
C ASN A 27 1.53 4.47 16.13
N GLN A 28 2.46 5.31 16.58
CA GLN A 28 2.22 6.64 17.14
C GLN A 28 1.83 7.71 16.10
N MET A 29 1.86 7.39 14.80
CA MET A 29 1.39 8.29 13.76
C MET A 29 -0.14 8.35 13.66
N ILE A 30 -0.83 7.39 14.27
CA ILE A 30 -2.29 7.29 14.29
C ILE A 30 -2.81 8.13 15.46
N ARG A 31 -3.46 9.27 15.16
CA ARG A 31 -3.95 10.24 16.17
C ARG A 31 -5.44 10.14 16.51
N VAL A 32 -6.13 9.16 15.95
CA VAL A 32 -7.57 8.98 16.18
C VAL A 32 -7.83 8.24 17.50
N PRO A 33 -9.01 8.43 18.13
CA PRO A 33 -9.36 7.72 19.35
C PRO A 33 -9.77 6.26 19.09
N GLN A 34 -10.43 5.99 17.96
CA GLN A 34 -10.93 4.68 17.57
C GLN A 34 -10.39 4.29 16.20
N VAL A 35 -10.01 3.02 16.08
CA VAL A 35 -9.49 2.42 14.86
C VAL A 35 -10.22 1.11 14.61
N ARG A 36 -10.45 0.79 13.34
CA ARG A 36 -10.87 -0.55 12.97
C ARG A 36 -9.63 -1.45 12.90
N LEU A 37 -9.51 -2.37 13.83
CA LEU A 37 -8.42 -3.34 13.87
C LEU A 37 -8.70 -4.50 12.91
N VAL A 38 -7.70 -4.89 12.12
CA VAL A 38 -7.72 -6.10 11.32
C VAL A 38 -6.42 -6.87 11.54
N GLY A 39 -6.49 -8.20 11.59
CA GLY A 39 -5.30 -9.04 11.66
C GLY A 39 -5.67 -10.51 11.62
N ASP A 40 -4.68 -11.36 11.35
CA ASP A 40 -4.90 -12.81 11.26
C ASP A 40 -5.02 -13.47 12.65
N ASN A 41 -4.48 -12.83 13.70
CA ASN A 41 -4.48 -13.34 15.09
C ASN A 41 -5.39 -12.54 16.03
N VAL A 42 -6.20 -11.62 15.51
CA VAL A 42 -7.04 -10.72 16.29
C VAL A 42 -8.42 -10.60 15.66
N GLU A 43 -9.45 -10.48 16.49
CA GLU A 43 -10.81 -10.29 15.99
C GLU A 43 -10.92 -8.95 15.25
N VAL A 44 -11.56 -8.98 14.08
CA VAL A 44 -11.79 -7.79 13.28
C VAL A 44 -12.91 -6.99 13.94
N GLY A 45 -12.59 -5.80 14.42
CA GLY A 45 -13.52 -4.99 15.20
C GLY A 45 -13.10 -3.53 15.29
N VAL A 46 -13.89 -2.72 15.98
CA VAL A 46 -13.52 -1.34 16.31
C VAL A 46 -12.94 -1.35 17.72
N TYR A 47 -11.69 -0.92 17.84
CA TYR A 47 -10.95 -0.87 19.09
C TYR A 47 -10.42 0.54 19.32
N SER A 48 -10.11 0.85 20.58
CA SER A 48 -9.37 2.06 20.91
C SER A 48 -7.94 1.94 20.38
N THR A 49 -7.35 3.06 19.96
CA THR A 49 -5.95 3.08 19.49
C THR A 49 -4.99 2.51 20.54
N GLN A 50 -5.28 2.69 21.82
CA GLN A 50 -4.48 2.11 22.91
C GLN A 50 -4.56 0.58 22.96
N ASP A 51 -5.76 0.02 22.86
CA ASP A 51 -5.94 -1.45 22.83
C ASP A 51 -5.25 -2.05 21.61
N ALA A 52 -5.41 -1.40 20.45
CA ALA A 52 -4.77 -1.79 19.21
C ALA A 52 -3.23 -1.80 19.32
N LEU A 53 -2.64 -0.76 19.93
CA LEU A 53 -1.21 -0.68 20.19
C LEU A 53 -0.75 -1.77 21.16
N LYS A 54 -1.53 -2.02 22.23
CA LYS A 54 -1.19 -3.04 23.22
C LYS A 54 -1.20 -4.44 22.61
N MET A 55 -2.21 -4.76 21.78
CA MET A 55 -2.28 -6.02 21.06
C MET A 55 -1.12 -6.20 20.07
N ALA A 56 -0.71 -5.13 19.41
CA ALA A 56 0.45 -5.17 18.50
C ALA A 56 1.75 -5.42 19.29
N GLN A 57 1.94 -4.73 20.43
CA GLN A 57 3.11 -4.94 21.30
C GLN A 57 3.16 -6.34 21.90
N ASP A 58 2.02 -6.89 22.35
CA ASP A 58 1.92 -8.24 22.93
C ASP A 58 2.37 -9.31 21.92
N GLN A 59 2.03 -9.10 20.65
CA GLN A 59 2.42 -9.99 19.55
C GLN A 59 3.80 -9.65 18.95
N GLN A 60 4.49 -8.62 19.45
CA GLN A 60 5.73 -8.07 18.87
C GLN A 60 5.61 -7.71 17.37
N LEU A 61 4.45 -7.21 16.96
CA LEU A 61 4.14 -6.76 15.60
C LEU A 61 3.94 -5.24 15.56
N ASP A 62 3.82 -4.67 14.37
CA ASP A 62 3.54 -3.25 14.18
C ASP A 62 2.06 -2.99 13.87
N LEU A 63 1.52 -1.91 14.45
CA LEU A 63 0.19 -1.42 14.08
C LEU A 63 0.32 -0.49 12.87
N VAL A 64 -0.07 -0.98 11.70
CA VAL A 64 0.05 -0.26 10.43
C VAL A 64 -1.33 0.19 9.94
N GLU A 65 -1.55 1.49 9.84
CA GLU A 65 -2.74 2.09 9.25
C GLU A 65 -2.75 1.87 7.73
N ILE A 66 -3.67 1.04 7.26
CA ILE A 66 -3.80 0.72 5.84
C ILE A 66 -4.66 1.76 5.13
N SER A 67 -5.72 2.23 5.79
CA SER A 67 -6.67 3.17 5.18
C SER A 67 -7.07 4.28 6.15
N PRO A 68 -6.48 5.48 6.03
CA PRO A 68 -6.90 6.66 6.79
C PRO A 68 -8.20 7.30 6.30
N GLN A 69 -8.67 6.95 5.09
CA GLN A 69 -9.87 7.57 4.49
C GLN A 69 -11.19 7.00 5.01
N ALA A 70 -11.13 5.87 5.73
CA ALA A 70 -12.31 5.26 6.33
C ALA A 70 -12.63 5.92 7.69
N ASP A 71 -13.91 6.00 8.03
CA ASP A 71 -14.40 6.46 9.33
C ASP A 71 -15.08 5.26 10.04
N PRO A 72 -14.44 4.61 11.04
CA PRO A 72 -13.10 4.85 11.60
C PRO A 72 -11.94 4.28 10.73
N PRO A 73 -10.72 4.83 10.85
CA PRO A 73 -9.58 4.43 10.02
C PRO A 73 -9.15 3.00 10.31
N VAL A 74 -8.72 2.30 9.25
CA VAL A 74 -8.43 0.87 9.29
C VAL A 74 -6.95 0.64 9.60
N CYS A 75 -6.69 0.01 10.73
CA CYS A 75 -5.36 -0.36 11.21
C CYS A 75 -5.19 -1.87 11.20
N LYS A 76 -4.04 -2.33 10.73
CA LYS A 76 -3.69 -3.74 10.61
C LYS A 76 -2.48 -4.07 11.46
N ILE A 77 -2.56 -5.12 12.29
CA ILE A 77 -1.41 -5.63 13.04
C ILE A 77 -0.62 -6.58 12.15
N ILE A 78 0.55 -6.16 11.68
CA ILE A 78 1.43 -6.94 10.79
C ILE A 78 2.89 -6.55 11.00
N ASP A 79 3.80 -7.44 10.61
CA ASP A 79 5.23 -7.11 10.53
C ASP A 79 5.49 -6.21 9.31
N TYR A 80 5.96 -4.99 9.55
CA TYR A 80 6.17 -3.99 8.50
C TYR A 80 7.25 -4.43 7.50
N ASN A 81 8.32 -5.09 7.95
CA ASN A 81 9.41 -5.55 7.10
C ASN A 81 8.96 -6.65 6.15
N LYS A 82 8.22 -7.64 6.68
CA LYS A 82 7.64 -8.73 5.90
C LYS A 82 6.62 -8.19 4.89
N PHE A 83 5.77 -7.26 5.31
CA PHE A 83 4.80 -6.62 4.42
C PHE A 83 5.46 -5.88 3.27
N LEU A 84 6.51 -5.10 3.53
CA LEU A 84 7.30 -4.42 2.49
C LEU A 84 7.90 -5.41 1.49
N TYR A 85 8.45 -6.52 2.00
CA TYR A 85 9.03 -7.56 1.16
C TYR A 85 7.97 -8.22 0.26
N GLU A 86 6.83 -8.63 0.82
CA GLU A 86 5.74 -9.24 0.08
C GLU A 86 5.11 -8.26 -0.92
N LYS A 87 4.88 -7.00 -0.53
CA LYS A 87 4.38 -5.95 -1.44
C LYS A 87 5.33 -5.74 -2.62
N LYS A 88 6.64 -5.66 -2.36
CA LYS A 88 7.65 -5.47 -3.42
C LYS A 88 7.78 -6.67 -4.33
N LYS A 89 7.69 -7.90 -3.79
CA LYS A 89 7.71 -9.13 -4.58
C LYS A 89 6.47 -9.23 -5.46
N LYS A 90 5.28 -9.04 -4.88
CA LYS A 90 4.00 -9.10 -5.58
C LYS A 90 3.88 -8.01 -6.64
N GLU A 91 4.37 -6.79 -6.38
CA GLU A 91 4.38 -5.72 -7.37
C GLU A 91 5.31 -6.02 -8.56
N LYS A 92 6.46 -6.66 -8.32
CA LYS A 92 7.35 -7.13 -9.40
C LYS A 92 6.67 -8.22 -10.24
N GLU A 93 6.02 -9.18 -9.60
CA GLU A 93 5.28 -10.24 -10.29
C GLU A 93 4.08 -9.70 -11.08
N MET A 94 3.34 -8.75 -10.52
CA MET A 94 2.23 -8.08 -11.21
C MET A 94 2.73 -7.27 -12.40
N LYS A 95 3.78 -6.45 -12.25
CA LYS A 95 4.38 -5.71 -13.37
C LYS A 95 4.92 -6.62 -14.46
N ALA A 96 5.49 -7.77 -14.10
CA ALA A 96 5.93 -8.78 -15.07
C ALA A 96 4.74 -9.42 -15.81
N LYS A 97 3.68 -9.82 -15.11
CA LYS A 97 2.46 -10.38 -15.72
C LYS A 97 1.72 -9.38 -16.60
N SER A 98 1.62 -8.11 -16.17
CA SER A 98 0.97 -7.05 -16.96
C SER A 98 1.71 -6.78 -18.27
N LYS A 99 3.06 -6.80 -18.27
CA LYS A 99 3.86 -6.65 -19.50
C LYS A 99 3.67 -7.81 -20.47
N SER A 100 3.45 -9.02 -19.99
CA SER A 100 3.24 -10.19 -20.83
C SER A 100 1.83 -10.28 -21.42
N ALA A 101 0.84 -9.65 -20.78
CA ALA A 101 -0.55 -9.66 -21.25
C ALA A 101 -0.79 -8.73 -22.45
N GLU A 102 0.09 -7.73 -22.67
CA GLU A 102 -0.01 -6.76 -23.78
C GLU A 102 0.45 -7.34 -25.14
N VAL A 103 1.00 -8.56 -25.19
CA VAL A 103 1.55 -9.18 -26.42
C VAL A 103 0.59 -10.21 -27.04
N LYS A 104 -0.70 -10.16 -26.71
CA LYS A 104 -1.74 -10.94 -27.40
C LYS A 104 -2.88 -10.02 -27.84
N GLU A 105 -2.63 -9.27 -28.91
CA GLU A 105 -3.64 -8.83 -29.87
C GLU A 105 -3.01 -8.77 -31.27
#